data_AF-A0A8X6NY59-F1
#
_entry.id   AF-A0A8X6NY59-F1
#
_cell.length_a   1.000
_cell.length_b   1.000
_cell.length_c   1.000
_cell.angle_alpha   90.00
_cell.angle_beta   90.00
_cell.angle_gamma   90.00
#
_symmetry.space_group_name_H-M   'P 1'
#
loop_
_entity.id
_entity.type
_entity.pdbx_description
1 polymer ?
#
loop_
_entity_poly.entity_id
_entity_poly.type
_entity_poly.pdbx_seq_one_letter_code
_entity_poly.pdbx_strand_id
1 'polypeptide(L)'
;MSGKDTIPVFPSRMAMTVMKGRLKAAQKGHGLLKRKADALQLRFRQILKKIVDTKSLMGDVMKEAAFSLAEAKFTTGDFNHIVLQNVTKAQIKVRSKKDNVAGVNLPVFESFQNGVDTYELAGLARGGQQLAKLKKNYAKAVHLLVDLASLQTSFITLDEVIKITNRRVNALEHVVIPKIERTIAYITSELDEREREEFYR
;
A
#
# COMPACT_ATOMS: atom_id res chain seq x y z
N MET A 1 40.77 10.87 11.29
CA MET A 1 39.35 10.55 11.07
C MET A 1 39.16 10.24 9.59
N SER A 2 38.46 9.14 9.25
CA SER A 2 38.29 8.72 7.86
C SER A 2 37.44 9.75 7.10
N GLY A 3 37.90 10.21 5.93
CA GLY A 3 37.22 11.25 5.12
C GLY A 3 35.80 10.91 4.64
N LYS A 4 35.25 9.74 5.02
CA LYS A 4 33.86 9.34 4.74
C LYS A 4 32.85 9.88 5.76
N ASP A 5 33.31 10.31 6.93
CA ASP A 5 32.48 10.68 8.07
C ASP A 5 31.96 12.12 8.05
N THR A 6 32.61 12.99 7.27
CA THR A 6 32.23 14.40 7.09
C THR A 6 31.85 14.66 5.64
N ILE A 7 31.18 15.79 5.40
CA ILE A 7 30.90 16.26 4.04
C ILE A 7 32.12 17.05 3.58
N PRO A 8 32.71 16.75 2.40
CA PRO A 8 33.89 17.46 1.92
C PRO A 8 33.50 18.89 1.52
N VAL A 9 33.72 19.84 2.43
CA VAL A 9 33.44 21.26 2.23
C VAL A 9 34.60 22.08 2.80
N PHE A 10 35.01 23.12 2.07
CA PHE A 10 36.05 24.02 2.52
C PHE A 10 35.59 24.83 3.76
N PRO A 11 36.38 24.85 4.85
CA PRO A 11 36.03 25.60 6.06
C PRO A 11 35.91 27.11 5.80
N SER A 12 34.69 27.63 5.91
CA SER A 12 34.37 29.06 5.80
C SER A 12 33.13 29.39 6.63
N ARG A 13 33.00 30.65 7.08
CA ARG A 13 31.80 31.13 7.79
C ARG A 13 30.52 30.94 6.95
N MET A 14 30.63 31.09 5.63
CA MET A 14 29.52 30.82 4.69
C MET A 14 29.12 29.34 4.71
N ALA A 15 30.10 28.42 4.61
CA ALA A 15 29.84 26.98 4.69
C ALA A 15 29.21 26.57 6.03
N MET A 16 29.62 27.18 7.14
CA MET A 16 29.00 26.94 8.45
C MET A 16 27.52 27.31 8.46
N THR A 17 27.16 28.47 7.92
CA THR A 17 25.76 28.92 7.83
C THR A 17 24.92 27.97 6.97
N VAL A 18 25.47 27.53 5.83
CA VAL A 18 24.81 26.55 4.96
C VAL A 18 24.60 25.21 5.69
N MET A 19 25.59 24.72 6.43
CA MET A 19 25.47 23.47 7.18
C MET A 19 24.49 23.55 8.35
N LYS A 20 24.47 24.66 9.11
CA LYS A 20 23.47 24.92 10.14
C LYS A 20 22.04 24.96 9.55
N GLY A 21 21.87 25.57 8.38
CA GLY A 21 20.61 25.56 7.64
C GLY A 21 20.18 24.14 7.24
N ARG A 22 21.12 23.34 6.72
CA ARG A 22 20.87 21.92 6.38
C ARG A 22 20.52 21.08 7.60
N LEU A 23 21.16 21.30 8.75
CA LEU A 23 20.86 20.59 10.00
C LEU A 23 19.41 20.86 10.44
N LYS A 24 19.01 22.14 10.48
CA LYS A 24 17.63 22.52 10.83
C LYS A 24 16.60 21.95 9.86
N ALA A 25 16.91 21.95 8.56
CA ALA A 25 16.06 21.34 7.54
C ALA A 25 15.95 19.82 7.71
N ALA A 26 17.05 19.13 8.01
CA ALA A 26 17.08 17.69 8.25
C ALA A 26 16.28 17.30 9.51
N GLN A 27 16.42 18.05 10.61
CA GLN A 27 15.63 17.86 11.83
C GLN A 27 14.14 18.07 11.59
N LYS A 28 13.75 19.14 10.87
CA LYS A 28 12.34 19.37 10.49
C LYS A 28 11.81 18.26 9.59
N GLY A 29 12.61 17.82 8.61
CA GLY A 29 12.29 16.72 7.70
C GLY A 29 12.08 15.39 8.44
N HIS A 30 12.94 15.08 9.41
CA HIS A 30 12.80 13.90 10.26
C HIS A 30 11.46 13.93 11.02
N GLY A 31 11.12 15.05 11.68
CA GLY A 31 9.86 15.19 12.39
C GLY A 31 8.61 15.04 11.50
N LEU A 32 8.66 15.59 10.28
CA LEU A 32 7.56 15.45 9.31
C LEU A 32 7.40 14.01 8.80
N LEU A 33 8.51 13.34 8.48
CA LEU A 33 8.49 11.96 8.01
C LEU A 33 8.06 10.99 9.10
N LYS A 34 8.45 11.23 10.35
CA LYS A 34 8.00 10.44 11.50
C LYS A 34 6.49 10.52 11.69
N ARG A 35 5.93 11.74 11.69
CA ARG A 35 4.46 11.94 11.73
C ARG A 35 3.73 11.27 10.56
N LYS A 36 4.31 11.33 9.35
CA LYS A 36 3.75 10.62 8.18
C LYS A 36 3.78 9.10 8.39
N ALA A 37 4.89 8.55 8.89
CA ALA A 37 5.02 7.12 9.17
C ALA A 37 3.98 6.64 10.20
N ASP A 38 3.79 7.40 11.28
CA ASP A 38 2.80 7.07 12.32
C ASP A 38 1.36 7.05 11.76
N ALA A 39 1.01 8.04 10.93
CA ALA A 39 -0.29 8.10 10.27
C ALA A 39 -0.52 6.92 9.31
N LEU A 40 0.52 6.55 8.54
CA LEU A 40 0.46 5.39 7.63
C LEU A 40 0.36 4.08 8.43
N GLN A 41 1.08 3.93 9.54
CA GLN A 41 0.98 2.76 10.41
C GLN A 41 -0.41 2.58 11.03
N LEU A 42 -1.05 3.67 11.45
CA LEU A 42 -2.41 3.63 11.96
C LEU A 42 -3.38 3.10 10.90
N ARG A 43 -3.30 3.62 9.67
CA ARG A 43 -4.10 3.17 8.53
C ARG A 43 -3.81 1.72 8.16
N PHE A 44 -2.54 1.32 8.20
CA PHE A 44 -2.12 -0.04 7.93
C PHE A 44 -2.76 -1.05 8.89
N ARG A 45 -2.78 -0.75 10.20
CA ARG A 45 -3.45 -1.60 11.20
C ARG A 45 -4.97 -1.67 10.99
N GLN A 46 -5.60 -0.55 10.61
CA GLN A 46 -7.03 -0.52 10.28
C GLN A 46 -7.36 -1.41 9.08
N ILE A 47 -6.55 -1.35 8.02
CA ILE A 47 -6.71 -2.19 6.83
C ILE A 47 -6.47 -3.66 7.19
N LEU A 48 -5.45 -3.96 7.99
CA LEU A 48 -5.16 -5.33 8.43
C LEU A 48 -6.36 -5.96 9.15
N LYS A 49 -6.96 -5.23 10.09
CA LYS A 49 -8.16 -5.70 10.79
C LYS A 49 -9.29 -6.01 9.82
N LYS A 50 -9.57 -5.07 8.90
CA LYS A 50 -10.59 -5.28 7.85
C LYS A 50 -10.29 -6.50 6.98
N ILE A 51 -9.03 -6.72 6.60
CA ILE A 51 -8.65 -7.90 5.79
C ILE A 51 -8.97 -9.20 6.54
N VAL A 52 -8.66 -9.28 7.84
CA VAL A 52 -8.96 -10.47 8.65
C VAL A 52 -10.46 -10.71 8.71
N ASP A 53 -11.23 -9.67 9.03
CA ASP A 53 -12.69 -9.74 9.13
C ASP A 53 -13.33 -10.15 7.79
N THR A 54 -12.94 -9.50 6.68
CA THR A 54 -13.44 -9.80 5.33
C THR A 54 -13.00 -11.18 4.85
N LYS A 55 -11.79 -11.64 5.22
CA LYS A 55 -11.32 -12.98 4.84
C LYS A 55 -12.09 -14.08 5.56
N SER A 56 -12.48 -13.86 6.82
CA SER A 56 -13.37 -14.77 7.55
C SER A 56 -14.73 -14.84 6.86
N LEU A 57 -15.35 -13.68 6.59
CA LEU A 57 -16.65 -13.59 5.91
C LEU A 57 -16.61 -14.22 4.50
N MET A 58 -15.51 -14.05 3.76
CA MET A 58 -15.30 -14.68 2.47
C MET A 58 -15.35 -16.21 2.57
N GLY A 59 -14.76 -16.78 3.62
CA GLY A 59 -14.79 -18.23 3.86
C GLY A 59 -16.22 -18.76 3.98
N ASP A 60 -17.06 -18.06 4.74
CA ASP A 60 -18.46 -18.42 4.93
C ASP A 60 -19.28 -18.29 3.65
N VAL A 61 -19.13 -17.17 2.92
CA VAL A 61 -19.84 -16.93 1.66
C VAL A 61 -19.41 -17.93 0.58
N MET A 62 -18.12 -18.26 0.50
CA MET A 62 -17.61 -19.25 -0.46
C MET A 62 -18.10 -20.65 -0.11
N LYS A 63 -18.21 -21.00 1.17
CA LYS A 63 -18.78 -22.27 1.63
C LYS A 63 -20.26 -22.38 1.22
N GLU A 64 -21.05 -21.33 1.40
CA GLU A 64 -22.45 -21.27 0.96
C GLU A 64 -22.59 -21.39 -0.57
N ALA A 65 -21.72 -20.70 -1.32
CA ALA A 65 -21.69 -20.77 -2.78
C ALA A 65 -21.32 -22.18 -3.27
N ALA A 66 -20.31 -22.82 -2.66
CA ALA A 66 -19.92 -24.19 -2.98
C ALA A 66 -21.04 -25.21 -2.66
N PHE A 67 -21.76 -25.02 -1.56
CA PHE A 67 -22.93 -25.85 -1.24
C PHE A 67 -24.05 -25.66 -2.27
N SER A 68 -24.33 -24.42 -2.66
CA SER A 68 -25.31 -24.11 -3.72
C SER A 68 -24.95 -24.76 -5.06
N LEU A 69 -23.65 -24.92 -5.35
CA LEU A 69 -23.16 -25.61 -6.54
C LEU A 69 -23.47 -27.11 -6.48
N ALA A 70 -23.31 -27.73 -5.31
CA ALA A 70 -23.69 -29.13 -5.12
C ALA A 70 -25.20 -29.33 -5.28
N GLU A 71 -26.04 -28.45 -4.73
CA GLU A 71 -27.51 -28.47 -4.93
C GLU A 71 -27.89 -28.35 -6.41
N ALA A 72 -27.26 -27.42 -7.13
CA ALA A 72 -27.52 -27.22 -8.55
C ALA A 72 -27.11 -28.44 -9.39
N LYS A 73 -25.98 -29.07 -9.08
CA LYS A 73 -25.51 -30.29 -9.78
C LYS A 73 -26.42 -31.49 -9.52
N PHE A 74 -26.90 -31.64 -8.29
CA PHE A 74 -27.82 -32.71 -7.93
C PHE A 74 -29.16 -32.60 -8.67
N THR A 75 -29.69 -31.38 -8.80
CA THR A 75 -31.00 -31.13 -9.43
C THR A 75 -30.98 -31.09 -10.95
N THR A 76 -29.92 -30.51 -11.53
CA THR A 76 -29.85 -30.21 -12.97
C THR A 76 -29.00 -31.23 -13.74
N GLY A 77 -28.22 -32.07 -13.04
CA GLY A 77 -27.19 -32.90 -13.65
C GLY A 77 -25.93 -32.12 -13.97
N ASP A 78 -25.12 -32.60 -14.92
CA ASP A 78 -23.87 -31.93 -15.30
C ASP A 78 -24.12 -30.78 -16.29
N PHE A 79 -24.09 -29.55 -15.79
CA PHE A 79 -24.21 -28.32 -16.58
C PHE A 79 -22.86 -27.63 -16.83
N ASN A 80 -21.74 -28.21 -16.37
CA ASN A 80 -20.41 -27.57 -16.47
C ASN A 80 -20.00 -27.30 -17.92
N HIS A 81 -20.20 -28.29 -18.81
CA HIS A 81 -19.83 -28.17 -20.23
C HIS A 81 -20.59 -27.03 -20.92
N ILE A 82 -21.89 -26.91 -20.64
CA ILE A 82 -22.77 -25.89 -21.21
C ILE A 82 -22.32 -24.49 -20.75
N VAL A 83 -22.00 -24.33 -19.47
CA VAL A 83 -21.53 -23.05 -18.94
C VAL A 83 -20.19 -22.66 -19.57
N LEU A 84 -19.24 -23.58 -19.67
CA LEU A 84 -17.91 -23.30 -20.22
C LEU A 84 -17.94 -22.95 -21.71
N GLN A 85 -18.80 -23.62 -22.49
CA GLN A 85 -18.92 -23.35 -23.94
C GLN A 85 -19.63 -22.02 -24.25
N ASN A 86 -20.53 -21.57 -23.37
CA ASN A 86 -21.33 -20.37 -23.59
C ASN A 86 -20.71 -19.07 -23.02
N VAL A 87 -19.45 -19.12 -22.57
CA VAL A 87 -18.74 -17.92 -22.10
C VAL A 87 -18.32 -17.04 -23.29
N THR A 88 -18.96 -15.88 -23.46
CA THR A 88 -18.62 -14.91 -24.52
C THR A 88 -18.07 -13.59 -23.96
N LYS A 89 -18.85 -12.92 -23.10
CA LYS A 89 -18.49 -11.63 -22.48
C LYS A 89 -18.69 -11.69 -20.97
N ALA A 90 -17.78 -11.05 -20.23
CA ALA A 90 -17.88 -10.95 -18.78
C ALA A 90 -19.03 -10.00 -18.38
N GLN A 91 -19.93 -10.49 -17.53
CA GLN A 91 -21.05 -9.72 -16.95
C GLN A 91 -20.55 -8.76 -15.84
N ILE A 92 -19.62 -9.21 -15.00
CA ILE A 92 -18.99 -8.41 -13.96
C ILE A 92 -17.58 -8.06 -14.43
N LYS A 93 -17.26 -6.77 -14.39
CA LYS A 93 -15.93 -6.23 -14.71
C LYS A 93 -15.40 -5.45 -13.52
N VAL A 94 -14.09 -5.26 -13.49
CA VAL A 94 -13.40 -4.54 -12.41
C VAL A 94 -12.76 -3.28 -12.97
N ARG A 95 -12.98 -2.14 -12.30
CA ARG A 95 -12.34 -0.86 -12.61
C ARG A 95 -11.32 -0.56 -11.53
N SER A 96 -10.15 -0.07 -11.93
CA SER A 96 -9.16 0.45 -10.98
C SER A 96 -9.39 1.94 -10.74
N LYS A 97 -9.35 2.34 -9.48
CA LYS A 97 -9.41 3.71 -8.97
C LYS A 97 -8.19 3.95 -8.09
N LYS A 98 -7.81 5.21 -7.95
CA LYS A 98 -6.73 5.63 -7.04
C LYS A 98 -7.36 6.33 -5.84
N ASP A 99 -7.03 5.87 -4.64
CA ASP A 99 -7.38 6.51 -3.39
C ASP A 99 -6.13 7.12 -2.76
N ASN A 100 -6.24 8.29 -2.12
CA ASN A 100 -5.08 8.99 -1.56
C ASN A 100 -5.12 8.95 -0.04
N VAL A 101 -4.15 8.25 0.56
CA VAL A 101 -4.00 8.13 2.01
C VAL A 101 -2.70 8.74 2.45
N ALA A 102 -2.77 9.88 3.15
CA ALA A 102 -1.61 10.61 3.68
C ALA A 102 -0.52 10.92 2.62
N GLY A 103 -0.93 11.22 1.39
CA GLY A 103 -0.05 11.52 0.27
C GLY A 103 0.55 10.27 -0.40
N VAL A 104 -0.12 9.12 -0.28
CA VAL A 104 0.22 7.85 -0.94
C VAL A 104 -0.99 7.43 -1.77
N ASN A 105 -0.79 7.21 -3.06
CA ASN A 105 -1.85 6.77 -3.96
C ASN A 105 -1.96 5.25 -3.90
N LEU A 106 -3.03 4.76 -3.30
CA LEU A 106 -3.36 3.34 -3.20
C LEU A 106 -4.29 2.93 -4.35
N PRO A 107 -4.04 1.79 -5.02
CA PRO A 107 -4.96 1.24 -5.99
C PRO A 107 -6.15 0.58 -5.29
N VAL A 108 -7.35 0.99 -5.66
CA VAL A 108 -8.63 0.46 -5.19
C VAL A 108 -9.37 -0.14 -6.37
N PHE A 109 -10.01 -1.29 -6.17
CA PHE A 109 -10.83 -1.93 -7.20
C PHE A 109 -12.31 -1.74 -6.90
N GLU A 110 -13.07 -1.37 -7.93
CA GLU A 110 -14.53 -1.25 -7.90
C GLU A 110 -15.11 -2.24 -8.92
N SER A 111 -16.05 -3.07 -8.48
CA SER A 111 -16.78 -3.97 -9.37
C SER A 111 -17.94 -3.23 -10.05
N PHE A 112 -18.08 -3.40 -11.37
CA PHE A 112 -19.18 -2.84 -12.14
C PHE A 112 -19.84 -3.91 -12.99
N GLN A 113 -21.16 -3.90 -13.02
CA GLN A 113 -21.95 -4.84 -13.81
C GLN A 113 -22.28 -4.18 -15.14
N ASN A 114 -21.65 -4.65 -16.22
CA ASN A 114 -22.06 -4.29 -17.58
C ASN A 114 -23.07 -5.33 -18.03
N GLY A 115 -24.36 -4.96 -17.98
CA GLY A 115 -25.46 -5.88 -18.22
C GLY A 115 -25.48 -6.46 -19.63
N VAL A 116 -25.48 -7.79 -19.71
CA VAL A 116 -26.53 -8.66 -20.30
C VAL A 116 -26.44 -9.98 -19.53
N ASP A 117 -27.57 -10.56 -19.13
CA ASP A 117 -27.58 -11.89 -18.55
C ASP A 117 -27.49 -12.94 -19.67
N THR A 118 -26.29 -13.45 -19.94
CA THR A 118 -26.07 -14.45 -21.00
C THR A 118 -26.66 -15.83 -20.65
N TYR A 119 -27.11 -16.04 -19.41
CA TYR A 119 -27.55 -17.34 -18.90
C TYR A 119 -29.01 -17.35 -18.44
N GLU A 120 -29.81 -16.33 -18.80
CA GLU A 120 -31.22 -16.22 -18.39
C GLU A 120 -32.07 -17.42 -18.87
N LEU A 121 -31.67 -18.06 -19.98
CA LEU A 121 -32.33 -19.25 -20.53
C LEU A 121 -31.70 -20.59 -20.04
N ALA A 122 -30.60 -20.55 -19.27
CA ALA A 122 -29.92 -21.77 -18.82
C ALA A 122 -30.70 -22.44 -17.68
N GLY A 123 -31.17 -23.67 -17.89
CA GLY A 123 -31.92 -24.44 -16.89
C GLY A 123 -33.44 -24.30 -16.93
N LEU A 124 -34.01 -23.75 -18.03
CA LEU A 124 -35.47 -23.65 -18.22
C LEU A 124 -36.21 -24.99 -18.19
N ALA A 125 -35.54 -26.09 -18.54
CA ALA A 125 -36.15 -27.43 -18.57
C ALA A 125 -36.12 -28.15 -17.21
N ARG A 126 -35.07 -27.97 -16.39
CA ARG A 126 -34.90 -28.58 -15.06
C ARG A 126 -33.96 -27.72 -14.20
N GLY A 127 -34.29 -27.48 -12.93
CA GLY A 127 -33.36 -26.90 -11.94
C GLY A 127 -33.03 -25.40 -12.08
N GLY A 128 -33.74 -24.63 -12.93
CA GLY A 128 -33.46 -23.21 -13.16
C GLY A 128 -33.47 -22.32 -11.91
N GLN A 129 -34.31 -22.63 -10.92
CA GLN A 129 -34.33 -21.88 -9.65
C GLN A 129 -33.03 -22.05 -8.84
N GLN A 130 -32.47 -23.27 -8.83
CA GLN A 130 -31.22 -23.62 -8.15
C GLN A 130 -30.04 -22.99 -8.87
N LEU A 131 -30.05 -22.94 -10.20
CA LEU A 131 -29.08 -22.21 -11.03
C LEU A 131 -29.12 -20.69 -10.77
N ALA A 132 -30.31 -20.10 -10.64
CA ALA A 132 -30.45 -18.68 -10.31
C ALA A 132 -29.93 -18.37 -8.89
N LYS A 133 -30.21 -19.24 -7.91
CA LYS A 133 -29.68 -19.14 -6.54
C LYS A 133 -28.14 -19.26 -6.54
N LEU A 134 -27.60 -20.25 -7.24
CA LEU A 134 -26.17 -20.44 -7.45
C LEU A 134 -25.51 -19.17 -8.00
N LYS A 135 -26.09 -18.61 -9.06
CA LYS A 135 -25.59 -17.39 -9.70
C LYS A 135 -25.56 -16.21 -8.74
N LYS A 136 -26.62 -16.00 -7.95
CA LYS A 136 -26.68 -14.94 -6.93
C LYS A 136 -25.60 -15.13 -5.86
N ASN A 137 -25.39 -16.36 -5.39
CA ASN A 137 -24.40 -16.66 -4.35
C ASN A 137 -22.97 -16.47 -4.86
N TYR A 138 -22.66 -16.92 -6.07
CA TYR A 138 -21.34 -16.66 -6.69
C TYR A 138 -21.14 -15.19 -7.06
N ALA A 139 -22.18 -14.46 -7.49
CA ALA A 139 -22.07 -13.03 -7.72
C ALA A 139 -21.67 -12.28 -6.44
N LYS A 140 -22.34 -12.57 -5.31
CA LYS A 140 -21.97 -12.03 -4.00
C LYS A 140 -20.53 -12.38 -3.61
N ALA A 141 -20.11 -13.63 -3.82
CA ALA A 141 -18.75 -14.07 -3.55
C ALA A 141 -17.71 -13.29 -4.39
N VAL A 142 -17.97 -13.06 -5.68
CA VAL A 142 -17.09 -12.29 -6.57
C VAL A 142 -17.00 -10.83 -6.12
N HIS A 143 -18.10 -10.19 -5.74
CA HIS A 143 -18.06 -8.83 -5.22
C HIS A 143 -17.16 -8.73 -3.97
N LEU A 144 -17.34 -9.66 -3.02
CA LEU A 144 -16.54 -9.70 -1.80
C LEU A 144 -15.06 -10.01 -2.09
N LEU A 145 -14.77 -10.87 -3.07
CA LEU A 145 -13.40 -11.14 -3.52
C LEU A 145 -12.73 -9.90 -4.14
N VAL A 146 -13.46 -9.10 -4.91
CA VAL A 146 -12.94 -7.84 -5.47
C VAL A 146 -12.60 -6.86 -4.35
N ASP A 147 -13.47 -6.72 -3.35
CA ASP A 147 -13.22 -5.86 -2.19
C ASP A 147 -12.01 -6.35 -1.38
N LEU A 148 -11.89 -7.67 -1.17
CA LEU A 148 -10.74 -8.25 -0.49
C LEU A 148 -9.45 -8.04 -1.27
N ALA A 149 -9.47 -8.22 -2.59
CA ALA A 149 -8.31 -7.99 -3.47
C ALA A 149 -7.88 -6.51 -3.46
N SER A 150 -8.85 -5.60 -3.39
CA SER A 150 -8.61 -4.15 -3.22
C SER A 150 -7.87 -3.86 -1.91
N LEU A 151 -8.35 -4.42 -0.80
CA LEU A 151 -7.71 -4.27 0.51
C LEU A 151 -6.30 -4.87 0.53
N GLN A 152 -6.10 -6.07 -0.04
CA GLN A 152 -4.80 -6.74 -0.10
C GLN A 152 -3.78 -5.97 -0.94
N THR A 153 -4.19 -5.47 -2.10
CA THR A 153 -3.30 -4.70 -2.98
C THR A 153 -2.93 -3.36 -2.33
N SER A 154 -3.90 -2.69 -1.71
CA SER A 154 -3.66 -1.49 -0.90
C SER A 154 -2.74 -1.77 0.30
N PHE A 155 -2.86 -2.94 0.92
CA PHE A 155 -2.02 -3.33 2.05
C PHE A 155 -0.56 -3.55 1.68
N ILE A 156 -0.29 -4.27 0.59
CA ILE A 156 1.08 -4.53 0.10
C ILE A 156 1.75 -3.22 -0.31
N THR A 157 1.04 -2.39 -1.06
CA THR A 157 1.56 -1.08 -1.50
C THR A 157 1.82 -0.14 -0.32
N LEU A 158 0.95 -0.15 0.69
CA LEU A 158 1.13 0.65 1.90
C LEU A 158 2.32 0.15 2.76
N ASP A 159 2.51 -1.16 2.90
CA ASP A 159 3.66 -1.75 3.62
C ASP A 159 5.00 -1.31 3.01
N GLU A 160 5.12 -1.37 1.69
CA GLU A 160 6.34 -0.97 1.00
C GLU A 160 6.66 0.52 1.26
N VAL A 161 5.63 1.38 1.18
CA VAL A 161 5.80 2.81 1.44
C VAL A 161 6.15 3.11 2.89
N ILE A 162 5.58 2.38 3.85
CA ILE A 162 5.95 2.48 5.27
C ILE A 162 7.42 2.09 5.46
N LYS A 163 7.87 0.97 4.88
CA LYS A 163 9.27 0.52 4.94
C LYS A 163 10.23 1.55 4.34
N ILE A 164 9.88 2.15 3.19
CA ILE A 164 10.69 3.21 2.58
C ILE A 164 10.74 4.45 3.49
N THR A 165 9.61 4.84 4.07
CA THR A 165 9.52 6.02 4.95
C THR A 165 10.34 5.81 6.22
N ASN A 166 10.22 4.65 6.87
CA ASN A 166 11.01 4.31 8.06
C ASN A 166 12.52 4.24 7.75
N ARG A 167 12.91 3.66 6.61
CA ARG A 167 14.31 3.69 6.17
C ARG A 167 14.83 5.11 6.00
N ARG A 168 14.03 6.03 5.45
CA ARG A 168 14.41 7.45 5.32
C ARG A 168 14.53 8.16 6.66
N VAL A 169 13.61 7.89 7.59
CA VAL A 169 13.66 8.42 8.96
C VAL A 169 14.94 7.97 9.67
N ASN A 170 15.25 6.67 9.61
CA ASN A 170 16.46 6.09 10.21
C ASN A 170 17.74 6.61 9.56
N ALA A 171 17.75 6.79 8.24
CA ALA A 171 18.89 7.37 7.53
C ALA A 171 19.12 8.83 7.95
N LEU A 172 18.06 9.60 8.17
CA LEU A 172 18.19 10.96 8.68
C LEU A 172 18.76 10.97 10.11
N GLU A 173 18.25 10.11 10.99
CA GLU A 173 18.61 10.06 12.40
C GLU A 173 20.04 9.55 12.64
N HIS A 174 20.44 8.47 11.97
CA HIS A 174 21.71 7.80 12.27
C HIS A 174 22.85 8.13 11.29
N VAL A 175 22.55 8.66 10.10
CA VAL A 175 23.57 8.91 9.07
C VAL A 175 23.68 10.40 8.75
N VAL A 176 22.59 11.04 8.33
CA VAL A 176 22.65 12.40 7.79
C VAL A 176 22.85 13.44 8.88
N ILE A 177 22.05 13.41 9.96
CA ILE A 177 22.16 14.38 11.06
C ILE A 177 23.55 14.30 11.72
N PRO A 178 24.05 13.12 12.14
CA PRO A 178 25.38 13.02 12.75
C PRO A 178 26.52 13.43 11.79
N LYS A 179 26.37 13.16 10.49
CA LYS A 179 27.35 13.59 9.48
C LYS A 179 27.39 15.10 9.32
N ILE A 180 26.23 15.77 9.35
CA ILE A 180 26.17 17.25 9.30
C ILE A 180 26.75 17.83 10.59
N GLU A 181 26.42 17.28 11.76
CA GLU A 181 26.95 17.75 13.05
C GLU A 181 28.48 17.63 13.13
N ARG A 182 29.04 16.49 12.73
CA ARG A 182 30.51 16.31 12.62
C ARG A 182 31.15 17.28 11.64
N THR A 183 30.48 17.60 10.54
CA THR A 183 30.96 18.58 9.56
C THR A 183 30.94 20.01 10.15
N ILE A 184 29.90 20.36 10.92
CA ILE A 184 29.82 21.65 11.61
C ILE A 184 30.96 21.75 12.64
N ALA A 185 31.18 20.71 13.44
CA ALA A 185 32.27 20.67 14.42
C ALA A 185 33.65 20.86 13.76
N TYR A 186 33.89 20.20 12.63
CA TYR A 186 35.11 20.36 11.83
C TYR A 186 35.30 21.80 11.31
N ILE A 187 34.24 22.40 10.75
CA ILE A 187 34.33 23.79 10.25
C ILE A 187 34.59 24.76 11.40
N THR A 188 33.97 24.55 12.57
CA THR A 188 34.22 25.38 13.76
C THR A 188 35.67 25.27 14.22
N SER A 189 36.21 24.05 14.37
CA SER A 189 37.60 23.87 14.81
C SER A 189 38.63 24.51 13.87
N GLU A 190 38.40 24.44 12.55
CA GLU A 190 39.28 25.05 11.55
C GLU A 190 39.21 26.58 11.52
N LEU A 191 38.03 27.15 11.79
CA LEU A 191 37.89 28.60 11.90
C LEU A 191 38.53 29.12 13.19
N ASP A 192 38.35 28.43 14.31
CA ASP A 192 38.97 28.77 15.59
C ASP A 192 40.51 28.70 15.51
N GLU A 193 41.05 27.75 14.73
CA GLU A 193 42.49 27.63 14.51
C GLU A 193 43.03 28.78 13.65
N ARG A 194 42.34 29.15 12.57
CA ARG A 194 42.69 30.33 11.77
C ARG A 194 42.64 31.63 12.57
N GLU A 195 41.63 31.79 13.41
CA GLU A 195 41.51 32.97 14.29
C GLU A 195 42.66 33.01 15.31
N ARG A 196 43.12 31.86 15.80
CA ARG A 196 44.34 31.77 16.63
C ARG A 196 45.61 32.14 15.85
N GLU A 197 45.80 31.60 14.65
CA GLU A 197 46.96 31.93 13.81
C GLU A 197 47.03 33.44 13.47
N GLU A 198 45.89 34.08 13.18
CA GLU A 198 45.81 35.53 12.97
C GLU A 198 46.12 36.32 14.25
N PHE A 199 45.76 35.82 15.43
CA PHE A 199 46.05 36.50 16.70
C PHE A 199 47.54 36.47 17.09
N TYR A 200 48.27 35.42 16.71
CA TYR A 200 49.71 35.30 16.97
C TYR A 200 50.60 35.98 15.92
N ARG A 201 50.02 36.42 14.80
CA ARG A 201 50.71 37.14 13.72
C ARG A 201 50.77 38.63 13.97
#